data_AF-A0A0R1X650-F1
#
_entry.id   AF-A0A0R1X650-F1
#
_cell.length_a   1.000
_cell.length_b   1.000
_cell.length_c   1.000
_cell.angle_alpha   90.00
_cell.angle_beta   90.00
_cell.angle_gamma   90.00
#
_symmetry.space_group_name_H-M   'P 1'
#
loop_
_entity.id
_entity.type
_entity.pdbx_description
1 polymer ?
#
loop_
_entity_poly.entity_id
_entity_poly.type
_entity_poly.pdbx_seq_one_letter_code
_entity_poly.pdbx_strand_id
1 'polypeptide(L)'
;MLVNGKGSKAVTITNRETTNKREIVTADQLFPIASLQKIMTGTAIYQLKQQKKLAWDTSLHHYFPQVDGSDDITIRELMNHTSGLVNNDRPPFPLTGEKQQIAYMLKHLRNNHVHTWDYQDVDYELLAAIIRKQTHASYNDYLHTNFAKPLRLRQIKDFSEVAQGQVPQPTDPAVDWHQVTVTTSSNFGAGNLFMSPNDYWTFVYNDVF
;
A
#
# COMPACT_ATOMS: atom_id res chain seq x y z
N MET A 1 -2.89 17.72 14.16
CA MET A 1 -1.46 17.46 14.44
C MET A 1 -0.69 17.51 13.13
N LEU A 2 0.56 18.01 13.15
CA LEU A 2 1.47 18.01 12.00
C LEU A 2 2.77 17.29 12.37
N VAL A 3 3.30 16.46 11.48
CA VAL A 3 4.63 15.85 11.60
C VAL A 3 5.53 16.40 10.49
N ASN A 4 6.66 16.99 10.88
CA ASN A 4 7.66 17.57 9.96
C ASN A 4 9.08 17.27 10.46
N GLY A 5 10.12 17.66 9.74
CA GLY A 5 11.51 17.56 10.18
C GLY A 5 12.51 17.59 9.03
N LYS A 6 13.80 17.64 9.36
CA LYS A 6 14.92 17.37 8.46
C LYS A 6 15.91 16.44 9.18
N GLY A 7 16.53 15.51 8.45
CA GLY A 7 17.45 14.53 9.05
C GLY A 7 16.72 13.40 9.78
N SER A 8 17.24 12.93 10.92
CA SER A 8 16.77 11.70 11.59
C SER A 8 15.73 11.91 12.71
N LYS A 9 15.06 13.06 12.79
CA LYS A 9 14.11 13.37 13.88
C LYS A 9 12.82 14.04 13.41
N ALA A 10 11.70 13.37 13.63
CA ALA A 10 10.36 13.93 13.48
C ALA A 10 10.07 14.98 14.56
N VAL A 11 9.36 16.04 14.17
CA VAL A 11 8.84 17.11 15.01
C VAL A 11 7.32 17.09 14.90
N THR A 12 6.67 16.81 16.03
CA THR A 12 5.21 16.78 16.14
C THR A 12 4.68 18.09 16.71
N ILE A 13 3.77 18.72 15.98
CA ILE A 13 3.05 19.92 16.41
C ILE A 13 1.59 19.56 16.70
N THR A 14 1.13 19.86 17.92
CA THR A 14 -0.25 19.63 18.38
C THR A 14 -0.99 20.95 18.53
N ASN A 15 -2.24 21.03 18.08
CA ASN A 15 -3.10 22.22 18.22
C ASN A 15 -3.82 22.33 19.57
N ARG A 16 -3.95 21.22 20.33
CA ARG A 16 -4.55 21.17 21.67
C ARG A 16 -6.05 21.59 21.71
N GLU A 17 -6.81 21.27 20.67
CA GLU A 17 -8.24 21.60 20.56
C GLU A 17 -9.12 20.95 21.64
N THR A 18 -8.67 19.84 22.22
CA THR A 18 -9.43 19.07 23.22
C THR A 18 -8.52 18.61 24.36
N THR A 19 -9.09 18.50 25.56
CA THR A 19 -8.48 17.88 26.74
C THR A 19 -9.04 16.47 27.00
N ASN A 20 -10.06 16.04 26.24
CA ASN A 20 -10.62 14.70 26.34
C ASN A 20 -9.61 13.69 25.81
N LYS A 21 -9.04 12.87 26.70
CA LYS A 21 -8.04 11.85 26.36
C LYS A 21 -8.48 10.88 25.26
N ARG A 22 -9.79 10.68 25.06
CA ARG A 22 -10.33 9.81 24.01
C ARG A 22 -10.35 10.45 22.62
N GLU A 23 -10.29 11.78 22.57
CA GLU A 23 -10.29 12.57 21.33
C GLU A 23 -8.88 13.06 20.95
N ILE A 24 -7.91 12.94 21.85
CA ILE A 24 -6.51 13.32 21.58
C ILE A 24 -5.89 12.31 20.62
N VAL A 25 -5.61 12.79 19.41
CA VAL A 25 -4.84 12.07 18.39
C VAL A 25 -3.33 12.29 18.60
N THR A 26 -2.54 11.22 18.49
CA THR A 26 -1.07 11.27 18.67
C THR A 26 -0.30 10.84 17.42
N ALA A 27 0.98 11.21 17.33
CA ALA A 27 1.83 10.93 16.16
C ALA A 27 2.26 9.48 16.01
N ASP A 28 2.05 8.67 17.06
CA ASP A 28 2.34 7.24 17.09
C ASP A 28 1.06 6.39 17.01
N GLN A 29 -0.10 7.02 16.78
CA GLN A 29 -1.37 6.31 16.55
C GLN A 29 -1.48 5.84 15.11
N LEU A 30 -2.11 4.68 14.90
CA LEU A 30 -2.30 4.10 13.57
C LEU A 30 -3.37 4.85 12.77
N PHE A 31 -3.10 5.06 11.49
CA PHE A 31 -4.05 5.54 10.50
C PHE A 31 -4.02 4.61 9.28
N PRO A 32 -5.16 4.37 8.60
CA PRO A 32 -5.11 3.78 7.27
C PRO A 32 -4.35 4.75 6.37
N ILE A 33 -3.24 4.31 5.76
CA ILE A 33 -2.43 5.20 4.92
C ILE A 33 -2.90 5.24 3.47
N ALA A 34 -3.83 4.35 3.08
CA ALA A 34 -4.40 4.28 1.74
C ALA A 34 -3.30 4.37 0.66
N SER A 35 -3.49 5.17 -0.37
CA SER A 35 -2.56 5.34 -1.49
C SER A 35 -1.15 5.80 -1.12
N LEU A 36 -0.90 6.29 0.09
CA LEU A 36 0.46 6.58 0.56
C LEU A 36 1.34 5.32 0.62
N GLN A 37 0.73 4.15 0.74
CA GLN A 37 1.42 2.85 0.68
C GLN A 37 2.12 2.60 -0.67
N LYS A 38 1.62 3.19 -1.77
CA LYS A 38 2.21 3.00 -3.11
C LYS A 38 3.68 3.39 -3.16
N ILE A 39 4.10 4.37 -2.35
CA ILE A 39 5.52 4.74 -2.24
C ILE A 39 6.35 3.55 -1.73
N MET A 40 5.86 2.79 -0.75
CA MET A 40 6.56 1.59 -0.26
C MET A 40 6.65 0.51 -1.33
N THR A 41 5.55 0.22 -2.03
CA THR A 41 5.53 -0.76 -3.12
C THR A 41 6.45 -0.35 -4.25
N GLY A 42 6.41 0.91 -4.67
CA GLY A 42 7.30 1.45 -5.70
C GLY A 42 8.78 1.39 -5.30
N THR A 43 9.10 1.71 -4.04
CA THR A 43 10.47 1.56 -3.50
C THR A 43 10.92 0.11 -3.51
N ALA A 44 10.04 -0.85 -3.18
CA ALA A 44 10.36 -2.28 -3.24
C ALA A 44 10.64 -2.75 -4.67
N ILE A 45 9.82 -2.32 -5.65
CA ILE A 45 10.07 -2.59 -7.08
C ILE A 45 11.41 -1.98 -7.52
N TYR A 46 11.71 -0.76 -7.08
CA TYR A 46 12.97 -0.09 -7.38
C TYR A 46 14.17 -0.87 -6.79
N GLN A 47 14.08 -1.35 -5.55
CA GLN A 47 15.11 -2.22 -4.95
C GLN A 47 15.33 -3.49 -5.76
N LEU A 48 14.25 -4.18 -6.18
CA LEU A 48 14.35 -5.37 -7.02
C LEU A 48 14.99 -5.06 -8.38
N LYS A 49 14.66 -3.91 -8.98
CA LYS A 49 15.31 -3.42 -10.20
C LYS A 49 16.80 -3.14 -9.99
N GLN A 50 17.20 -2.56 -8.86
CA GLN A 50 18.62 -2.31 -8.54
C GLN A 50 19.39 -3.62 -8.34
N GLN A 51 18.73 -4.63 -7.75
CA GLN A 51 19.26 -5.99 -7.59
C GLN A 51 19.24 -6.79 -8.92
N LYS A 52 18.87 -6.18 -10.05
CA LYS A 52 18.74 -6.83 -11.37
C LYS A 52 17.79 -8.04 -11.37
N LYS A 53 16.83 -8.07 -10.45
CA LYS A 53 15.80 -9.13 -10.36
C LYS A 53 14.65 -8.93 -11.33
N LEU A 54 14.44 -7.69 -11.78
CA LEU A 54 13.50 -7.31 -12.83
C LEU A 54 14.02 -6.06 -13.55
N ALA A 55 13.42 -5.72 -14.68
CA ALA A 55 13.69 -4.50 -15.42
C ALA A 55 12.39 -3.72 -15.68
N TRP A 56 12.50 -2.45 -16.03
CA TRP A 56 11.33 -1.60 -16.28
C TRP A 56 10.49 -2.03 -17.47
N ASP A 57 11.15 -2.62 -18.47
CA ASP A 57 10.59 -3.19 -19.70
C ASP A 57 10.22 -4.66 -19.56
N THR A 58 10.35 -5.25 -18.36
CA THR A 58 9.83 -6.61 -18.12
C THR A 58 8.32 -6.59 -18.33
N SER A 59 7.85 -7.45 -19.24
CA SER A 59 6.43 -7.62 -19.53
C SER A 59 5.70 -8.28 -18.34
N LEU A 60 4.46 -7.86 -18.11
CA LEU A 60 3.57 -8.43 -17.09
C LEU A 60 3.32 -9.92 -17.36
N HIS A 61 3.37 -10.35 -18.62
CA HIS A 61 3.24 -11.75 -19.04
C HIS A 61 4.19 -12.67 -18.28
N HIS A 62 5.40 -12.21 -17.93
CA HIS A 62 6.38 -13.02 -17.18
C HIS A 62 5.82 -13.50 -15.82
N TYR A 63 4.96 -12.70 -15.20
CA TYR A 63 4.41 -12.99 -13.87
C TYR A 63 2.95 -13.44 -13.91
N PHE A 64 2.16 -12.88 -14.83
CA PHE A 64 0.72 -13.07 -14.93
C PHE A 64 0.27 -13.23 -16.39
N PRO A 65 0.66 -14.32 -17.08
CA PRO A 65 0.31 -14.55 -18.49
C PRO A 65 -1.20 -14.71 -18.73
N GLN A 66 -1.98 -14.94 -17.67
CA GLN A 66 -3.43 -15.01 -17.73
C GLN A 66 -4.12 -13.63 -17.79
N VAL A 67 -3.40 -12.53 -17.56
CA VAL A 67 -3.96 -11.17 -17.64
C VAL A 67 -4.07 -10.77 -19.11
N ASP A 68 -5.24 -10.26 -19.49
CA ASP A 68 -5.51 -9.79 -20.84
C ASP A 68 -4.58 -8.63 -21.22
N GLY A 69 -3.98 -8.69 -22.41
CA GLY A 69 -2.95 -7.75 -22.88
C GLY A 69 -1.64 -7.76 -22.07
N SER A 70 -1.37 -8.78 -21.25
CA SER A 70 -0.18 -8.81 -20.38
C SER A 70 1.16 -8.76 -21.13
N ASP A 71 1.21 -9.18 -22.40
CA ASP A 71 2.40 -9.08 -23.24
C ASP A 71 2.81 -7.62 -23.50
N ASP A 72 1.82 -6.73 -23.66
CA ASP A 72 2.01 -5.31 -24.00
C ASP A 72 2.16 -4.41 -22.77
N ILE A 73 1.93 -4.93 -21.56
CA ILE A 73 2.02 -4.16 -20.31
C ILE A 73 3.38 -4.40 -19.64
N THR A 74 4.07 -3.35 -19.28
CA THR A 74 5.38 -3.40 -18.62
C THR A 74 5.33 -3.01 -17.13
N ILE A 75 6.35 -3.39 -16.36
CA ILE A 75 6.54 -2.89 -14.98
C ILE A 75 6.50 -1.36 -14.91
N ARG A 76 7.09 -0.69 -15.92
CA ARG A 76 7.08 0.78 -16.02
C ARG A 76 5.66 1.33 -16.12
N GLU A 77 4.81 0.71 -16.93
CA GLU A 77 3.44 1.19 -17.13
C GLU A 77 2.58 1.03 -15.88
N LEU A 78 2.75 -0.07 -15.15
CA LEU A 78 2.14 -0.25 -13.83
C LEU A 78 2.60 0.85 -12.85
N MET A 79 3.92 1.09 -12.74
CA MET A 79 4.46 2.13 -11.86
C MET A 79 3.92 3.53 -12.16
N ASN A 80 3.61 3.79 -13.44
CA ASN A 80 3.21 5.09 -13.96
C ASN A 80 1.70 5.26 -14.17
N HIS A 81 0.88 4.27 -13.83
CA HIS A 81 -0.56 4.31 -14.07
C HIS A 81 -0.93 4.50 -15.55
N THR A 82 -0.29 3.72 -16.42
CA THR A 82 -0.43 3.82 -17.90
C THR A 82 -0.67 2.45 -18.55
N SER A 83 -1.07 1.46 -17.77
CA SER A 83 -1.19 0.06 -18.21
C SER A 83 -2.46 -0.25 -19.01
N GLY A 84 -3.48 0.62 -18.95
CA GLY A 84 -4.82 0.33 -19.43
C GLY A 84 -5.64 -0.63 -18.54
N LEU A 85 -5.09 -1.07 -17.41
CA LEU A 85 -5.79 -1.94 -16.46
C LEU A 85 -6.73 -1.13 -15.58
N VAL A 86 -7.95 -1.62 -15.38
CA VAL A 86 -8.95 -0.99 -14.51
C VAL A 86 -9.54 -1.99 -13.53
N ASN A 87 -9.77 -1.56 -12.29
CA ASN A 87 -10.54 -2.31 -11.31
C ASN A 87 -11.25 -1.36 -10.35
N ASN A 88 -12.59 -1.34 -10.41
CA ASN A 88 -13.44 -0.54 -9.52
C ASN A 88 -14.32 -1.41 -8.61
N ASP A 89 -14.14 -2.73 -8.65
CA ASP A 89 -14.99 -3.66 -7.93
C ASP A 89 -14.59 -3.73 -6.44
N ARG A 90 -15.59 -3.92 -5.58
CA ARG A 90 -15.40 -4.09 -4.13
C ARG A 90 -16.06 -5.38 -3.65
N PRO A 91 -15.38 -6.16 -2.79
CA PRO A 91 -15.96 -7.39 -2.26
C PRO A 91 -17.09 -7.05 -1.27
N PRO A 92 -18.11 -7.90 -1.13
CA PRO A 92 -19.20 -7.67 -0.18
C PRO A 92 -18.77 -7.80 1.29
N PHE A 93 -17.63 -8.46 1.55
CA PHE A 93 -17.05 -8.65 2.87
C PHE A 93 -15.52 -8.51 2.79
N PRO A 94 -14.84 -8.19 3.90
CA PRO A 94 -13.38 -8.10 3.90
C PRO A 94 -12.72 -9.39 3.43
N LEU A 95 -11.77 -9.28 2.51
CA LEU A 95 -10.97 -10.40 2.04
C LEU A 95 -10.03 -10.87 3.16
N THR A 96 -9.77 -12.17 3.23
CA THR A 96 -8.91 -12.74 4.26
C THR A 96 -7.58 -13.20 3.67
N GLY A 97 -6.53 -12.44 3.97
CA GLY A 97 -5.15 -12.74 3.63
C GLY A 97 -4.80 -12.58 2.15
N GLU A 98 -3.51 -12.48 1.90
CA GLU A 98 -2.90 -12.15 0.60
C GLU A 98 -3.44 -13.00 -0.57
N LYS A 99 -3.63 -14.30 -0.36
CA LYS A 99 -4.13 -15.21 -1.40
C LYS A 99 -5.51 -14.80 -1.92
N GLN A 100 -6.43 -14.43 -1.03
CA GLN A 100 -7.77 -13.99 -1.44
C GLN A 100 -7.72 -12.63 -2.11
N GLN A 101 -6.87 -11.72 -1.64
CA GLN A 101 -6.70 -10.40 -2.22
C GLN A 101 -6.21 -10.48 -3.67
N ILE A 102 -5.15 -11.24 -3.92
CA ILE A 102 -4.61 -11.47 -5.27
C ILE A 102 -5.64 -12.17 -6.17
N ALA A 103 -6.35 -13.19 -5.65
CA ALA A 103 -7.36 -13.89 -6.42
C ALA A 103 -8.54 -13.00 -6.80
N TYR A 104 -8.96 -12.11 -5.89
CA TYR A 104 -10.01 -11.13 -6.16
C TYR A 104 -9.55 -10.12 -7.21
N MET A 105 -8.39 -9.49 -7.02
CA MET A 105 -7.78 -8.57 -7.99
C MET A 105 -7.74 -9.19 -9.40
N LEU A 106 -7.16 -10.39 -9.56
CA LEU A 106 -7.02 -11.06 -10.85
C LEU A 106 -8.36 -11.42 -11.50
N LYS A 107 -9.40 -11.68 -10.71
CA LYS A 107 -10.74 -12.01 -11.21
C LYS A 107 -11.50 -10.77 -11.71
N HIS A 108 -11.24 -9.62 -11.10
CA HIS A 108 -12.05 -8.41 -11.27
C HIS A 108 -11.37 -7.35 -12.15
N LEU A 109 -10.05 -7.40 -12.31
CA LEU A 109 -9.33 -6.54 -13.24
C LEU A 109 -9.81 -6.73 -14.67
N ARG A 110 -9.76 -5.65 -15.45
CA ARG A 110 -10.04 -5.63 -16.89
C ARG A 110 -9.00 -4.80 -17.59
N ASN A 111 -8.75 -5.08 -18.86
CA ASN A 111 -7.92 -4.25 -19.71
C ASN A 111 -8.82 -3.40 -20.63
N ASN A 112 -8.68 -2.08 -20.61
CA ASN A 112 -9.34 -1.18 -21.56
C ASN A 112 -8.47 -0.93 -22.81
N HIS A 113 -7.23 -1.44 -22.81
CA HIS A 113 -6.20 -1.31 -23.85
C HIS A 113 -5.77 0.14 -24.15
N VAL A 114 -6.07 1.06 -23.25
CA VAL A 114 -5.71 2.47 -23.37
C VAL A 114 -4.45 2.74 -22.53
N HIS A 115 -3.30 2.77 -23.19
CA HIS A 115 -1.99 3.01 -22.57
C HIS A 115 -1.72 4.52 -22.33
N THR A 116 -2.69 5.21 -21.71
CA THR A 116 -2.58 6.60 -21.27
C THR A 116 -2.70 6.68 -19.76
N TRP A 117 -2.35 7.83 -19.18
CA TRP A 117 -2.43 8.00 -17.73
C TRP A 117 -3.87 7.85 -17.23
N ASP A 118 -4.09 6.88 -16.34
CA ASP A 118 -5.33 6.67 -15.59
C ASP A 118 -4.98 6.05 -14.23
N TYR A 119 -5.29 6.75 -13.14
CA TYR A 119 -4.90 6.35 -11.79
C TYR A 119 -5.66 5.08 -11.35
N GLN A 120 -4.93 3.98 -11.15
CA GLN A 120 -5.54 2.69 -10.90
C GLN A 120 -4.82 1.93 -9.78
N ASP A 121 -5.55 1.57 -8.72
CA ASP A 121 -5.01 0.80 -7.59
C ASP A 121 -4.46 -0.55 -8.04
N VAL A 122 -5.12 -1.18 -9.03
CA VAL A 122 -4.76 -2.50 -9.59
C VAL A 122 -3.33 -2.57 -10.11
N ASP A 123 -2.77 -1.46 -10.57
CA ASP A 123 -1.37 -1.42 -11.01
C ASP A 123 -0.42 -1.75 -9.86
N TYR A 124 -0.66 -1.14 -8.69
CA TYR A 124 0.16 -1.32 -7.51
C TYR A 124 -0.18 -2.63 -6.77
N GLU A 125 -1.41 -3.12 -6.91
CA GLU A 125 -1.78 -4.47 -6.46
C GLU A 125 -1.01 -5.54 -7.24
N LEU A 126 -0.88 -5.38 -8.56
CA LEU A 126 -0.04 -6.24 -9.39
C LEU A 126 1.43 -6.11 -9.01
N LEU A 127 1.96 -4.90 -8.83
CA LEU A 127 3.36 -4.71 -8.40
C LEU A 127 3.65 -5.41 -7.06
N ALA A 128 2.73 -5.34 -6.09
CA ALA A 128 2.85 -6.08 -4.83
C ALA A 128 2.86 -7.61 -5.05
N ALA A 129 2.01 -8.11 -5.94
CA ALA A 129 1.98 -9.52 -6.31
C ALA A 129 3.24 -9.95 -7.09
N ILE A 130 3.87 -9.06 -7.85
CA ILE A 130 5.16 -9.27 -8.51
C ILE A 130 6.29 -9.37 -7.48
N ILE A 131 6.34 -8.47 -6.49
CA ILE A 131 7.31 -8.55 -5.38
C ILE A 131 7.21 -9.93 -4.71
N ARG A 132 5.99 -10.36 -4.42
CA ARG A 132 5.71 -11.67 -3.83
C ARG A 132 6.19 -12.85 -4.69
N LYS A 133 5.99 -12.80 -6.01
CA LYS A 133 6.47 -13.83 -6.96
C LYS A 133 8.00 -13.83 -7.08
N GLN A 134 8.60 -12.65 -7.17
CA GLN A 134 10.04 -12.46 -7.39
C GLN A 134 10.89 -12.82 -6.17
N THR A 135 10.33 -12.66 -4.97
CA THR A 135 11.07 -12.84 -3.70
C THR A 135 10.70 -14.12 -2.97
N HIS A 136 9.59 -14.75 -3.35
CA HIS A 136 8.99 -15.91 -2.67
C HIS A 136 8.58 -15.66 -1.21
N ALA A 137 8.63 -14.42 -0.72
CA ALA A 137 8.09 -13.99 0.57
C ALA A 137 6.67 -13.41 0.38
N SER A 138 5.89 -13.32 1.46
CA SER A 138 4.68 -12.50 1.43
C SER A 138 5.07 -11.03 1.24
N TYR A 139 4.16 -10.22 0.69
CA TYR A 139 4.42 -8.79 0.51
C TYR A 139 4.67 -8.11 1.86
N ASN A 140 3.89 -8.43 2.89
CA ASN A 140 4.06 -7.86 4.23
C ASN A 140 5.40 -8.30 4.88
N ASP A 141 5.83 -9.54 4.69
CA ASP A 141 7.15 -9.99 5.15
C ASP A 141 8.30 -9.25 4.44
N TYR A 142 8.14 -8.98 3.14
CA TYR A 142 9.10 -8.17 2.39
C TYR A 142 9.20 -6.77 2.99
N LEU A 143 8.08 -6.07 3.19
CA LEU A 143 8.09 -4.73 3.78
C LEU A 143 8.66 -4.74 5.20
N HIS A 144 8.31 -5.74 6.00
CA HIS A 144 8.82 -5.86 7.36
C HIS A 144 10.35 -6.05 7.36
N THR A 145 10.85 -6.95 6.52
CA THR A 145 12.28 -7.29 6.46
C THR A 145 13.12 -6.16 5.87
N ASN A 146 12.64 -5.52 4.80
CA ASN A 146 13.43 -4.56 4.03
C ASN A 146 13.19 -3.10 4.46
N PHE A 147 12.05 -2.78 5.09
CA PHE A 147 11.73 -1.42 5.52
C PHE A 147 11.51 -1.30 7.02
N ALA A 148 10.54 -2.03 7.59
CA ALA A 148 10.14 -1.82 8.98
C ALA A 148 11.27 -2.11 9.96
N LYS A 149 11.96 -3.24 9.81
CA LYS A 149 13.04 -3.66 10.70
C LYS A 149 14.29 -2.75 10.58
N PRO A 150 14.82 -2.44 9.38
CA PRO A 150 15.97 -1.54 9.25
C PRO A 150 15.70 -0.12 9.79
N LEU A 151 14.52 0.41 9.53
CA LEU A 151 14.12 1.75 9.98
C LEU A 151 13.54 1.79 11.40
N ARG A 152 13.38 0.62 12.03
CA ARG A 152 12.78 0.46 13.38
C ARG A 152 11.37 1.04 13.49
N LEU A 153 10.56 0.87 12.45
CA LEU A 153 9.14 1.25 12.43
C LEU A 153 8.39 0.34 13.41
N ARG A 154 7.59 0.93 14.31
CA ARG A 154 6.92 0.21 15.42
C ARG A 154 5.41 0.14 15.27
N GLN A 155 4.85 1.01 14.45
CA GLN A 155 3.44 1.26 14.18
C GLN A 155 3.21 1.21 12.68
N ILE A 156 3.45 0.02 12.12
CA ILE A 156 3.10 -0.37 10.77
C ILE A 156 2.41 -1.74 10.86
N LYS A 157 1.20 -1.85 10.32
CA LYS A 157 0.36 -3.04 10.44
C LYS A 157 -0.44 -3.30 9.18
N ASP A 158 -0.66 -4.57 8.87
CA ASP A 158 -1.69 -5.00 7.93
C ASP A 158 -3.09 -4.71 8.49
N PHE A 159 -4.06 -4.44 7.61
CA PHE A 159 -5.45 -4.20 8.01
C PHE A 159 -6.01 -5.31 8.92
N SER A 160 -5.58 -6.56 8.75
CA SER A 160 -6.03 -7.70 9.56
C SER A 160 -5.51 -7.68 11.00
N GLU A 161 -4.49 -6.88 11.30
CA GLU A 161 -3.88 -6.74 12.63
C GLU A 161 -4.41 -5.52 13.42
N VAL A 162 -5.38 -4.80 12.85
CA VAL A 162 -5.93 -3.55 13.39
C VAL A 162 -7.37 -3.76 13.82
N ALA A 163 -7.70 -3.29 15.02
CA ALA A 163 -9.07 -3.17 15.51
C ALA A 163 -9.54 -1.71 15.48
N GLN A 164 -10.86 -1.49 15.36
CA GLN A 164 -11.45 -0.13 15.30
C GLN A 164 -10.96 0.81 16.40
N GLY A 165 -10.80 0.30 17.63
CA GLY A 165 -10.35 1.11 18.77
C GLY A 165 -8.87 1.56 18.72
N GLN A 166 -8.09 1.08 17.76
CA GLN A 166 -6.67 1.44 17.59
C GLN A 166 -6.46 2.62 16.64
N VAL A 167 -7.49 3.01 15.89
CA VAL A 167 -7.44 4.14 14.94
C VAL A 167 -8.37 5.26 15.40
N PRO A 168 -8.12 6.52 14.99
CA PRO A 168 -9.07 7.59 15.23
C PRO A 168 -10.40 7.34 14.52
N GLN A 169 -11.49 7.85 15.10
CA GLN A 169 -12.79 7.81 14.45
C GLN A 169 -12.76 8.65 13.16
N PRO A 170 -13.34 8.15 12.05
CA PRO A 170 -13.54 8.96 10.87
C PRO A 170 -14.33 10.23 11.17
N THR A 171 -13.99 11.33 10.50
CA THR A 171 -14.75 12.58 10.63
C THR A 171 -16.09 12.53 9.90
N ASP A 172 -16.21 11.66 8.90
CA ASP A 172 -17.47 11.38 8.23
C ASP A 172 -18.21 10.28 9.00
N PRO A 173 -19.38 10.57 9.60
CA PRO A 173 -20.14 9.59 10.36
C PRO A 173 -20.73 8.46 9.50
N ALA A 174 -20.75 8.61 8.17
CA ALA A 174 -21.18 7.55 7.25
C ALA A 174 -20.11 6.46 7.08
N VAL A 175 -18.86 6.70 7.50
CA VAL A 175 -17.77 5.73 7.40
C VAL A 175 -17.72 4.90 8.68
N ASP A 176 -18.10 3.63 8.56
CA ASP A 176 -17.97 2.66 9.63
C ASP A 176 -16.74 1.75 9.46
N TRP A 177 -16.47 0.92 10.47
CA TRP A 177 -15.34 -0.01 10.45
C TRP A 177 -15.48 -1.10 9.38
N HIS A 178 -16.70 -1.46 9.01
CA HIS A 178 -16.94 -2.44 7.95
C HIS A 178 -16.51 -1.87 6.59
N GLN A 179 -16.89 -0.63 6.27
CA GLN A 179 -16.46 0.08 5.07
C GLN A 179 -14.93 0.18 4.99
N VAL A 180 -14.28 0.53 6.12
CA VAL A 180 -12.81 0.62 6.21
C VAL A 180 -12.15 -0.72 5.92
N THR A 181 -12.63 -1.81 6.54
CA THR A 181 -12.05 -3.15 6.37
C THR A 181 -12.30 -3.74 5.00
N VAL A 182 -13.49 -3.54 4.40
CA VAL A 182 -13.77 -3.94 3.01
C VAL A 182 -12.82 -3.23 2.04
N THR A 183 -12.67 -1.91 2.19
CA THR A 183 -11.84 -1.08 1.31
C THR A 183 -10.36 -1.46 1.44
N THR A 184 -9.83 -1.50 2.66
CA THR A 184 -8.41 -1.82 2.91
C THR A 184 -8.07 -3.26 2.53
N SER A 185 -8.98 -4.22 2.77
CA SER A 185 -8.74 -5.61 2.38
C SER A 185 -8.67 -5.82 0.86
N SER A 186 -9.28 -4.96 0.04
CA SER A 186 -9.23 -5.11 -1.43
C SER A 186 -8.03 -4.38 -2.07
N ASN A 187 -7.41 -3.42 -1.40
CA ASN A 187 -6.28 -2.63 -1.92
C ASN A 187 -4.91 -3.23 -1.57
N PHE A 188 -4.68 -4.52 -1.86
CA PHE A 188 -3.43 -5.21 -1.52
C PHE A 188 -2.20 -4.52 -2.10
N GLY A 189 -1.26 -4.04 -1.27
CA GLY A 189 -0.08 -3.33 -1.77
C GLY A 189 -0.32 -1.89 -2.24
N ALA A 190 -1.58 -1.47 -2.34
CA ALA A 190 -2.01 -0.17 -2.81
C ALA A 190 -2.67 0.69 -1.72
N GLY A 191 -3.05 0.09 -0.58
CA GLY A 191 -3.69 0.77 0.55
C GLY A 191 -4.24 -0.14 1.66
N ASN A 192 -3.68 -1.33 1.87
CA ASN A 192 -4.06 -2.27 2.94
C ASN A 192 -3.25 -2.12 4.24
N LEU A 193 -2.34 -1.14 4.33
CA LEU A 193 -1.56 -0.88 5.54
C LEU A 193 -2.11 0.26 6.40
N PHE A 194 -1.85 0.13 7.68
CA PHE A 194 -2.01 1.17 8.68
C PHE A 194 -0.64 1.56 9.21
N MET A 195 -0.40 2.86 9.36
CA MET A 195 0.87 3.37 9.86
C MET A 195 0.67 4.61 10.73
N SER A 196 1.58 4.83 11.67
CA SER A 196 1.63 6.09 12.38
C SER A 196 2.25 7.21 11.54
N PRO A 197 1.86 8.49 11.76
CA PRO A 197 2.50 9.64 11.12
C PRO A 197 4.02 9.70 11.33
N ASN A 198 4.51 9.36 12.52
CA ASN A 198 5.95 9.34 12.81
C ASN A 198 6.70 8.27 12.01
N ASP A 199 6.13 7.06 11.91
CA ASP A 199 6.75 5.98 11.15
C ASP A 199 6.68 6.27 9.65
N TYR A 200 5.56 6.80 9.14
CA TYR A 200 5.46 7.18 7.74
C TYR A 200 6.47 8.26 7.36
N TRP A 201 6.62 9.28 8.22
CA TRP A 201 7.68 10.28 8.07
C TRP A 201 9.08 9.63 8.08
N THR A 202 9.33 8.69 9.00
CA THR A 202 10.61 7.98 9.08
C THR A 202 10.90 7.20 7.79
N PHE A 203 9.90 6.53 7.21
CA PHE A 203 10.04 5.85 5.93
C PHE A 203 10.38 6.79 4.77
N VAL A 204 9.69 7.94 4.67
CA VAL A 204 9.89 8.89 3.57
C VAL A 204 11.23 9.63 3.64
N TYR A 205 11.74 9.89 4.84
CA TYR A 205 12.93 10.72 5.05
C TYR A 205 14.25 9.96 5.22
N ASN A 206 14.21 8.62 5.30
CA ASN A 206 15.40 7.81 5.46
C ASN A 206 15.56 6.86 4.27
N ASP A 207 16.81 6.59 3.92
CA ASP A 207 17.10 5.62 2.86
C ASP A 207 16.80 4.20 3.33
N VAL A 208 16.27 3.40 2.40
CA VAL A 208 16.07 1.95 2.55
C VAL A 208 16.92 1.24 1.50
N PHE A 209 18.19 0.98 1.84
CA PHE A 209 19.14 0.27 0.98
C PHE A 209 19.15 -1.23 1.26
#